data_AF-A0A951SE23-F1
#
_entry.id   AF-A0A951SE23-F1
#
_cell.length_a   1.000
_cell.length_b   1.000
_cell.length_c   1.000
_cell.angle_alpha   90.00
_cell.angle_beta   90.00
_cell.angle_gamma   90.00
#
_symmetry.space_group_name_H-M   'P 1'
#
loop_
_entity.id
_entity.type
_entity.pdbx_description
1 polymer ?
#
loop_
_entity_poly.entity_id
_entity_poly.type
_entity_poly.pdbx_seq_one_letter_code
_entity_poly.pdbx_strand_id
1 'polypeptide(L)'
;MRPTVVSGPWPRLQRAWDIRAACNFIGGGTGTGLILLALAAALGGADWLPALLLGLLFVGFGLTMVLFEIGRPWRALNVFLHPQTSWMTREGVLALPLFGAGVAAAAAEWLGWHGAALAGLSVAAVSAAGFLYCQARILRAARGIPSWREPALTPYILVSGLTEGAGLLAVVHAGAPWASVVLLALLLVRAGVWHHYRETLARRGAPAATLEVLGRLTPRLLAVGHAAPAGLLVAALTLQWPPLAVAAGLVAAGCGWRAKLVLITRAAQTQGFAIPRTPIRGRGTSRTAAKPGWSSQ
;
A
#
# COMPACT_ATOMS: atom_id res chain seq x y z
N MET A 1 28.50 6.36 20.53
CA MET A 1 28.13 5.02 21.02
C MET A 1 27.65 4.19 19.84
N ARG A 2 28.32 3.07 19.51
CA ARG A 2 27.78 2.14 18.51
C ARG A 2 26.52 1.51 19.10
N PRO A 3 25.36 1.51 18.42
CA PRO A 3 24.20 0.78 18.91
C PRO A 3 24.61 -0.68 19.03
N THR A 4 24.62 -1.20 20.25
CA THR A 4 24.75 -2.62 20.50
C THR A 4 23.60 -3.29 19.76
N VAL A 5 23.91 -4.00 18.67
CA VAL A 5 22.93 -4.88 18.03
C VAL A 5 22.68 -5.97 19.06
N VAL A 6 21.65 -5.78 19.88
CA VAL A 6 21.15 -6.80 20.80
C VAL A 6 20.56 -7.90 19.92
N SER A 7 21.35 -8.80 19.36
CA SER A 7 20.83 -9.97 18.65
C SER A 7 20.24 -10.94 19.67
N GLY A 8 19.08 -11.54 19.36
CA GLY A 8 18.39 -12.43 20.29
C GLY A 8 17.25 -13.19 19.62
N PRO A 9 16.71 -14.24 20.26
CA PRO A 9 15.67 -15.10 19.69
C PRO A 9 14.31 -14.41 19.55
N TRP A 10 14.10 -13.29 20.24
CA TRP A 10 12.82 -12.60 20.35
C TRP A 10 12.52 -11.71 19.13
N PRO A 11 11.27 -11.72 18.63
CA PRO A 11 10.76 -10.71 17.71
C PRO A 11 10.94 -9.30 18.25
N ARG A 12 11.30 -8.35 17.38
CA ARG A 12 11.36 -6.93 17.71
C ARG A 12 10.87 -6.08 16.57
N LEU A 13 10.33 -4.91 16.89
CA LEU A 13 9.85 -3.99 15.87
C LEU A 13 11.01 -3.55 15.00
N GLN A 14 10.88 -3.71 13.68
CA GLN A 14 11.85 -3.16 12.74
C GLN A 14 11.92 -1.64 12.91
N ARG A 15 13.13 -1.07 12.83
CA ARG A 15 13.37 0.39 12.92
C ARG A 15 14.00 0.97 11.65
N ALA A 16 14.12 0.14 10.61
CA ALA A 16 14.80 0.53 9.38
C ALA A 16 13.89 1.38 8.49
N TRP A 17 12.58 1.14 8.52
CA TRP A 17 11.57 1.87 7.78
C TRP A 17 10.65 2.61 8.73
N ASP A 18 10.57 3.91 8.58
CA ASP A 18 9.69 4.74 9.39
C ASP A 18 8.47 5.26 8.61
N ILE A 19 7.88 6.36 9.09
CA ILE A 19 6.73 7.00 8.46
C ILE A 19 7.01 7.41 7.00
N ARG A 20 8.24 7.79 6.64
CA ARG A 20 8.59 8.19 5.28
C ARG A 20 8.47 7.03 4.30
N ALA A 21 8.95 5.84 4.70
CA ALA A 21 8.76 4.62 3.93
C ALA A 21 7.25 4.27 3.83
N ALA A 22 6.49 4.42 4.91
CA ALA A 22 5.04 4.23 4.87
C ALA A 22 4.34 5.21 3.92
N CYS A 23 4.77 6.47 3.89
CA CYS A 23 4.25 7.48 2.98
C CYS A 23 4.49 7.13 1.50
N ASN A 24 5.55 6.41 1.16
CA ASN A 24 5.73 5.89 -0.20
C ASN A 24 4.66 4.86 -0.58
N PHE A 25 4.34 3.92 0.31
CA PHE A 25 3.24 2.97 0.07
C PHE A 25 1.86 3.64 0.03
N ILE A 26 1.68 4.71 0.79
CA ILE A 26 0.45 5.51 0.82
C ILE A 26 0.31 6.31 -0.47
N GLY A 27 1.28 7.17 -0.76
CA GLY A 27 1.29 8.06 -1.92
C GLY A 27 1.37 7.28 -3.23
N GLY A 28 2.33 6.37 -3.33
CA GLY A 28 2.47 5.48 -4.47
C GLY A 28 1.21 4.65 -4.71
N GLY A 29 0.63 4.04 -3.68
CA GLY A 29 -0.57 3.23 -3.82
C GLY A 29 -1.83 4.02 -4.17
N THR A 30 -2.06 5.16 -3.50
CA THR A 30 -3.21 6.05 -3.78
C THR A 30 -3.10 6.63 -5.20
N GLY A 31 -1.93 7.15 -5.55
CA GLY A 31 -1.71 7.82 -6.82
C GLY A 31 -1.78 6.86 -8.00
N THR A 32 -1.13 5.70 -7.92
CA THR A 32 -1.23 4.68 -8.98
C THR A 32 -2.65 4.13 -9.12
N GLY A 33 -3.35 3.90 -8.01
CA GLY A 33 -4.76 3.50 -8.02
C GLY A 33 -5.65 4.53 -8.72
N LEU A 34 -5.43 5.82 -8.44
CA LEU A 34 -6.16 6.92 -9.08
C LEU A 34 -5.86 7.03 -10.58
N ILE A 35 -4.60 6.88 -11.02
CA ILE A 35 -4.21 6.91 -12.45
C ILE A 35 -4.88 5.76 -13.22
N LEU A 36 -4.93 4.56 -12.64
CA LEU A 36 -5.62 3.42 -13.26
C LEU A 36 -7.11 3.70 -13.45
N LEU A 37 -7.74 4.33 -12.46
CA LEU A 37 -9.14 4.70 -12.51
C LEU A 37 -9.39 5.93 -13.41
N ALA A 38 -8.40 6.81 -13.59
CA ALA A 38 -8.46 7.90 -14.56
C ALA A 38 -8.53 7.35 -15.99
N LEU A 39 -7.76 6.30 -16.31
CA LEU A 39 -7.91 5.61 -17.60
C LEU A 39 -9.30 5.01 -17.77
N ALA A 40 -9.84 4.35 -16.73
CA ALA A 40 -11.21 3.81 -16.78
C ALA A 40 -12.27 4.92 -16.98
N ALA A 41 -12.10 6.07 -16.32
CA ALA A 41 -12.95 7.24 -16.51
C ALA A 41 -12.87 7.77 -17.94
N ALA A 42 -11.66 7.90 -18.50
CA ALA A 42 -11.45 8.35 -19.87
C ALA A 42 -12.13 7.43 -20.89
N LEU A 43 -11.99 6.11 -20.73
CA LEU A 43 -12.65 5.10 -21.58
C LEU A 43 -14.17 5.13 -21.42
N GLY A 44 -14.68 5.55 -20.26
CA GLY A 44 -16.09 5.79 -20.01
C GLY A 44 -16.60 7.17 -20.46
N GLY A 45 -15.76 7.98 -21.11
CA GLY A 45 -16.10 9.34 -21.57
C GLY A 45 -16.21 10.38 -20.45
N ALA A 46 -15.72 10.08 -19.25
CA ALA A 46 -15.64 11.03 -18.15
C ALA A 46 -14.31 11.81 -18.19
N ASP A 47 -14.31 12.99 -17.57
CA ASP A 47 -13.06 13.74 -17.35
C ASP A 47 -12.07 12.88 -16.56
N TRP A 48 -10.81 12.92 -16.95
CA TRP A 48 -9.76 12.06 -16.39
C TRP A 48 -8.52 12.87 -15.99
N LEU A 49 -8.41 14.11 -16.47
CA LEU A 49 -7.22 14.93 -16.30
C LEU A 49 -6.97 15.29 -14.83
N PRO A 50 -7.97 15.72 -14.03
CA PRO A 50 -7.75 16.02 -12.61
C PRO A 50 -7.32 14.77 -11.82
N ALA A 51 -7.89 13.61 -12.14
CA ALA A 51 -7.53 12.34 -11.52
C ALA A 51 -6.08 11.94 -11.86
N LEU A 52 -5.65 12.08 -13.12
CA LEU A 52 -4.26 11.86 -13.51
C LEU A 52 -3.31 12.78 -12.73
N LEU A 53 -3.55 14.09 -12.73
CA LEU A 53 -2.67 15.08 -12.11
C LEU A 53 -2.55 14.86 -10.59
N LEU A 54 -3.68 14.62 -9.92
CA LEU A 54 -3.69 14.29 -8.49
C LEU A 54 -2.97 12.96 -8.24
N GLY A 55 -3.13 11.98 -9.13
CA GLY A 55 -2.44 10.71 -9.07
C GLY A 55 -0.91 10.87 -9.13
N LEU A 56 -0.41 11.65 -10.09
CA LEU A 56 1.00 11.99 -10.22
C LEU A 56 1.53 12.71 -8.98
N LEU A 57 0.75 13.64 -8.41
CA LEU A 57 1.11 14.34 -7.18
C LEU A 57 1.30 13.38 -5.99
N PHE A 58 0.38 12.43 -5.81
CA PHE A 58 0.49 11.43 -4.74
C PHE A 58 1.66 10.48 -4.93
N VAL A 59 1.91 10.00 -6.16
CA VAL A 59 3.11 9.18 -6.45
C VAL A 59 4.38 9.98 -6.17
N GLY A 60 4.41 11.25 -6.60
CA GLY A 60 5.56 12.14 -6.42
C GLY A 60 5.86 12.36 -4.95
N PHE A 61 4.82 12.69 -4.17
CA PHE A 61 4.91 12.80 -2.71
C PHE A 61 5.49 11.54 -2.07
N GLY A 62 5.01 10.35 -2.47
CA GLY A 62 5.50 9.08 -1.95
C GLY A 62 6.99 8.86 -2.21
N LEU A 63 7.43 9.08 -3.46
CA LEU A 63 8.83 8.95 -3.85
C LEU A 63 9.73 9.99 -3.18
N THR A 64 9.27 11.24 -3.04
CA THR A 64 9.98 12.29 -2.30
C THR A 64 10.17 11.92 -0.83
N MET A 65 9.17 11.31 -0.19
CA MET A 65 9.31 10.84 1.19
C MET A 65 10.40 9.78 1.33
N VAL A 66 10.49 8.81 0.40
CA VAL A 66 11.58 7.83 0.41
C VAL A 66 12.93 8.44 0.04
N LEU A 67 12.98 9.49 -0.80
CA LEU A 67 14.22 10.22 -1.03
C LEU A 67 14.76 10.84 0.27
N PHE A 68 13.88 11.40 1.12
CA PHE A 68 14.26 11.91 2.44
C PHE A 68 14.61 10.81 3.45
N GLU A 69 14.20 9.57 3.21
CA GLU A 69 14.60 8.40 4.03
C GLU A 69 16.04 7.95 3.72
N ILE A 70 16.52 8.15 2.50
CA ILE A 70 17.85 7.70 2.09
C ILE A 70 18.91 8.62 2.69
N GLY A 71 19.73 8.09 3.61
CA GLY A 71 20.80 8.85 4.26
C GLY A 71 21.93 9.39 3.35
N ARG A 72 21.95 9.02 2.06
CA ARG A 72 22.88 9.54 1.04
C ARG A 72 22.14 9.77 -0.28
N PRO A 73 21.41 10.89 -0.44
CA PRO A 73 20.50 11.10 -1.58
C PRO A 73 21.22 11.11 -2.93
N TRP A 74 22.48 11.54 -2.98
CA TRP A 74 23.30 11.50 -4.20
C TRP A 74 23.54 10.09 -4.75
N ARG A 75 23.39 9.05 -3.93
CA ARG A 75 23.47 7.65 -4.36
C ARG A 75 22.12 7.07 -4.76
N ALA A 76 21.03 7.85 -4.70
CA ALA A 76 19.70 7.39 -5.07
C ALA A 76 19.63 6.92 -6.53
N LEU A 77 20.45 7.51 -7.42
CA LEU A 77 20.56 7.06 -8.83
C LEU A 77 20.99 5.59 -8.96
N ASN A 78 21.70 5.05 -7.96
CA ASN A 78 22.06 3.63 -7.97
C ASN A 78 20.84 2.71 -7.85
N VAL A 79 19.67 3.23 -7.47
CA VAL A 79 18.43 2.45 -7.41
C VAL A 79 18.06 1.89 -8.78
N PHE A 80 18.46 2.53 -9.88
CA PHE A 80 18.16 2.08 -11.24
C PHE A 80 19.03 0.91 -11.71
N LEU A 81 20.06 0.54 -10.93
CA LEU A 81 20.94 -0.58 -11.24
C LEU A 81 20.32 -1.91 -10.76
N HIS A 82 20.45 -2.96 -11.56
CA HIS A 82 20.01 -4.33 -11.25
C HIS A 82 18.49 -4.56 -11.10
N PRO A 83 17.65 -4.14 -12.07
CA PRO A 83 16.20 -4.40 -12.05
C PRO A 83 15.85 -5.89 -12.01
N GLN A 84 16.77 -6.78 -12.38
CA GLN A 84 16.54 -8.22 -12.40
C GLN A 84 16.40 -8.81 -10.98
N THR A 85 16.96 -8.17 -9.95
CA THR A 85 17.03 -8.75 -8.59
C THR A 85 16.29 -7.93 -7.52
N SER A 86 16.00 -6.65 -7.77
CA SER A 86 15.40 -5.73 -6.79
C SER A 86 14.02 -5.23 -7.20
N TRP A 87 13.01 -5.44 -6.36
CA TRP A 87 11.67 -4.88 -6.57
C TRP A 87 11.62 -3.36 -6.41
N MET A 88 12.46 -2.79 -5.52
CA MET A 88 12.57 -1.34 -5.33
C MET A 88 13.18 -0.66 -6.56
N THR A 89 14.11 -1.34 -7.24
CA THR A 89 14.64 -0.88 -8.53
C THR A 89 13.56 -0.85 -9.60
N ARG A 90 12.74 -1.91 -9.68
CA ARG A 90 11.62 -1.97 -10.63
C ARG A 90 10.60 -0.86 -10.39
N GLU A 91 10.27 -0.56 -9.13
CA GLU A 91 9.43 0.58 -8.74
C GLU A 91 10.02 1.89 -9.29
N GLY A 92 11.30 2.15 -9.03
CA GLY A 92 11.99 3.35 -9.54
C GLY A 92 12.02 3.44 -11.05
N VAL A 93 12.35 2.35 -11.75
CA VAL A 93 12.37 2.30 -13.23
C VAL A 93 11.00 2.57 -13.81
N LEU A 94 9.92 2.03 -13.23
CA LEU A 94 8.55 2.24 -13.68
C LEU A 94 8.02 3.64 -13.37
N ALA A 95 8.60 4.35 -12.39
CA ALA A 95 8.27 5.75 -12.14
C ALA A 95 8.61 6.65 -13.33
N LEU A 96 9.68 6.35 -14.08
CA LEU A 96 10.10 7.16 -15.24
C LEU A 96 9.02 7.23 -16.34
N PRO A 97 8.55 6.11 -16.93
CA PRO A 97 7.47 6.16 -17.91
C PRO A 97 6.13 6.59 -17.29
N LEU A 98 5.89 6.32 -15.99
CA LEU A 98 4.69 6.81 -15.30
C LEU A 98 4.62 8.34 -15.33
N PHE A 99 5.68 9.03 -14.91
CA PHE A 99 5.72 10.50 -14.91
C PHE A 99 5.85 11.06 -16.33
N GLY A 100 6.76 10.51 -17.12
CA GLY A 100 7.01 10.98 -18.48
C GLY A 100 5.76 10.91 -19.35
N ALA A 101 5.08 9.76 -19.38
CA ALA A 101 3.86 9.59 -20.15
C ALA A 101 2.66 10.30 -19.52
N GLY A 102 2.58 10.40 -18.19
CA GLY A 102 1.51 11.13 -17.51
C GLY A 102 1.56 12.63 -17.79
N VAL A 103 2.74 13.26 -17.69
CA VAL A 103 2.91 14.67 -18.04
C VAL A 103 2.66 14.91 -19.53
N ALA A 104 3.16 14.02 -20.39
CA ALA A 104 2.88 14.10 -21.83
C ALA A 104 1.39 13.97 -22.15
N ALA A 105 0.67 13.10 -21.45
CA ALA A 105 -0.79 12.95 -21.61
C ALA A 105 -1.53 14.23 -21.24
N ALA A 106 -1.19 14.83 -20.09
CA ALA A 106 -1.77 16.09 -19.65
C ALA A 106 -1.49 17.24 -20.63
N ALA A 107 -0.27 17.33 -21.15
CA ALA A 107 0.11 18.33 -22.14
C ALA A 107 -0.62 18.12 -23.48
N ALA A 108 -0.72 16.87 -23.95
CA ALA A 108 -1.43 16.53 -25.17
C ALA A 108 -2.92 16.86 -25.07
N GLU A 109 -3.56 16.58 -23.92
CA GLU A 109 -4.96 16.95 -23.67
C GLU A 109 -5.14 18.46 -23.72
N TRP A 110 -4.25 19.21 -23.09
CA TRP A 110 -4.28 20.68 -23.11
C TRP A 110 -4.11 21.27 -24.53
N LEU A 111 -3.34 20.59 -25.39
CA LEU A 111 -3.17 20.94 -26.81
C LEU A 111 -4.31 20.44 -27.71
N GLY A 112 -5.31 19.74 -27.16
CA GLY A 112 -6.43 19.16 -27.92
C GLY A 112 -6.06 17.89 -28.71
N TRP A 113 -4.89 17.30 -28.45
CA TRP A 113 -4.42 16.07 -29.11
C TRP A 113 -4.92 14.82 -28.39
N HIS A 114 -6.24 14.65 -28.35
CA HIS A 114 -6.93 13.62 -27.56
C HIS A 114 -6.40 12.19 -27.81
N GLY A 115 -6.08 11.83 -29.06
CA GLY A 115 -5.51 10.52 -29.38
C GLY A 115 -4.13 10.29 -28.73
N ALA A 116 -3.27 11.31 -28.74
CA ALA A 116 -1.97 11.26 -28.08
C ALA A 116 -2.11 11.30 -26.54
N ALA A 117 -3.09 12.04 -26.03
CA ALA A 117 -3.41 12.10 -24.62
C ALA A 117 -3.82 10.74 -24.05
N LEU A 118 -4.74 10.04 -24.72
CA LEU A 118 -5.15 8.68 -24.34
C LEU A 118 -4.01 7.66 -24.45
N ALA A 119 -3.16 7.78 -25.47
CA ALA A 119 -1.97 6.92 -25.60
C ALA A 119 -0.99 7.14 -24.42
N GLY A 120 -0.70 8.40 -24.08
CA GLY A 120 0.13 8.74 -22.92
C GLY A 120 -0.46 8.26 -21.60
N LEU A 121 -1.77 8.46 -21.39
CA LEU A 121 -2.49 8.00 -20.20
C LEU A 121 -2.44 6.47 -20.08
N SER A 122 -2.56 5.75 -21.20
CA SER A 122 -2.48 4.29 -21.22
C SER A 122 -1.09 3.79 -20.78
N VAL A 123 -0.01 4.41 -21.27
CA VAL A 123 1.35 4.09 -20.85
C VAL A 123 1.56 4.42 -19.36
N ALA A 124 1.05 5.55 -18.89
CA ALA A 124 1.11 5.94 -17.49
C ALA A 124 0.35 4.94 -16.59
N ALA A 125 -0.84 4.49 -17.02
CA ALA A 125 -1.66 3.52 -16.32
C ALA A 125 -1.00 2.13 -16.23
N VAL A 126 -0.44 1.61 -17.33
CA VAL A 126 0.32 0.34 -17.31
C VAL A 126 1.53 0.45 -16.37
N SER A 127 2.25 1.56 -16.43
CA SER A 127 3.39 1.83 -15.54
C SER A 127 2.94 1.92 -14.07
N ALA A 128 1.78 2.53 -13.80
CA ALA A 128 1.16 2.62 -12.48
C ALA A 128 0.75 1.25 -11.92
N ALA A 129 0.17 0.37 -12.74
CA ALA A 129 -0.11 -1.01 -12.35
C ALA A 129 1.17 -1.76 -11.97
N GLY A 130 2.22 -1.64 -12.79
CA GLY A 130 3.53 -2.22 -12.51
C GLY A 130 4.15 -1.67 -11.22
N PHE A 131 4.06 -0.36 -11.00
CA PHE A 131 4.56 0.33 -9.81
C PHE A 131 3.85 -0.17 -8.54
N LEU A 132 2.51 -0.20 -8.55
CA LEU A 132 1.69 -0.71 -7.46
C LEU A 132 2.00 -2.18 -7.15
N TYR A 133 2.19 -2.98 -8.20
CA TYR A 133 2.63 -4.36 -8.05
C TYR A 133 4.02 -4.47 -7.41
N CYS A 134 4.98 -3.63 -7.82
CA CYS A 134 6.29 -3.58 -7.20
C CYS A 134 6.19 -3.27 -5.69
N GLN A 135 5.36 -2.31 -5.28
CA GLN A 135 5.13 -2.01 -3.86
C GLN A 135 4.66 -3.24 -3.07
N ALA A 136 3.68 -3.98 -3.58
CA ALA A 136 3.21 -5.19 -2.93
C ALA A 136 4.31 -6.28 -2.86
N ARG A 137 5.17 -6.36 -3.88
CA ARG A 137 6.27 -7.33 -3.95
C ARG A 137 7.47 -6.96 -3.08
N ILE A 138 7.73 -5.67 -2.86
CA ILE A 138 8.75 -5.17 -1.93
C ILE A 138 8.49 -5.70 -0.52
N LEU A 139 7.25 -5.62 -0.04
CA LEU A 139 6.86 -6.16 1.27
C LEU A 139 7.01 -7.68 1.32
N ARG A 140 6.55 -8.37 0.27
CA ARG A 140 6.68 -9.84 0.20
C ARG A 140 8.14 -10.30 0.20
N ALA A 141 9.04 -9.53 -0.41
CA ALA A 141 10.47 -9.84 -0.48
C ALA A 141 11.20 -9.68 0.86
N ALA A 142 10.65 -8.92 1.81
CA ALA A 142 11.20 -8.71 3.14
C ALA A 142 10.98 -9.93 4.05
N ARG A 143 11.70 -11.02 3.77
CA ARG A 143 11.53 -12.33 4.44
C ARG A 143 11.68 -12.30 5.96
N GLY A 144 12.38 -11.28 6.49
CA GLY A 144 12.62 -11.10 7.92
C GLY A 144 11.42 -10.61 8.72
N ILE A 145 10.33 -10.16 8.08
CA ILE A 145 9.14 -9.62 8.75
C ILE A 145 7.93 -10.50 8.40
N PRO A 146 7.43 -11.32 9.34
CA PRO A 146 6.36 -12.29 9.07
C PRO A 146 5.06 -11.68 8.54
N SER A 147 4.66 -10.51 9.03
CA SER A 147 3.46 -9.81 8.56
C SER A 147 3.56 -9.32 7.12
N TRP A 148 4.76 -9.02 6.64
CA TRP A 148 4.99 -8.50 5.28
C TRP A 148 5.17 -9.59 4.24
N ARG A 149 5.87 -10.67 4.62
CA ARG A 149 6.15 -11.79 3.70
C ARG A 149 4.95 -12.68 3.43
N GLU A 150 3.92 -12.61 4.28
CA GLU A 150 2.71 -13.41 4.15
C GLU A 150 2.05 -13.13 2.79
N PRO A 151 1.96 -14.12 1.87
CA PRO A 151 1.43 -13.92 0.53
C PRO A 151 0.06 -13.25 0.47
N ALA A 152 -0.82 -13.49 1.45
CA ALA A 152 -2.14 -12.86 1.51
C ALA A 152 -2.09 -11.32 1.68
N LEU A 153 -0.95 -10.74 2.08
CA LEU A 153 -0.79 -9.28 2.13
C LEU A 153 -0.73 -8.65 0.74
N THR A 154 -0.18 -9.35 -0.25
CA THR A 154 -0.04 -8.83 -1.63
C THR A 154 -1.37 -8.35 -2.20
N PRO A 155 -2.45 -9.17 -2.27
CA PRO A 155 -3.74 -8.70 -2.78
C PRO A 155 -4.32 -7.56 -1.94
N TYR A 156 -4.11 -7.54 -0.61
CA TYR A 156 -4.55 -6.44 0.23
C TYR A 156 -3.88 -5.11 -0.15
N ILE A 157 -2.56 -5.09 -0.40
CA ILE A 157 -1.85 -3.86 -0.76
C ILE A 157 -2.32 -3.32 -2.12
N LEU A 158 -2.53 -4.21 -3.10
CA LEU A 158 -3.05 -3.83 -4.43
C LEU A 158 -4.45 -3.23 -4.31
N VAL A 159 -5.36 -3.94 -3.65
CA VAL A 159 -6.76 -3.49 -3.49
C VAL A 159 -6.84 -2.24 -2.62
N SER A 160 -6.02 -2.11 -1.58
CA SER A 160 -5.99 -0.88 -0.76
C SER A 160 -5.55 0.32 -1.59
N GLY A 161 -4.53 0.19 -2.44
CA GLY A 161 -4.13 1.25 -3.37
C GLY A 161 -5.26 1.66 -4.32
N LEU A 162 -5.94 0.69 -4.95
CA LEU A 162 -7.11 0.95 -5.79
C LEU A 162 -8.26 1.60 -5.02
N THR A 163 -8.52 1.18 -3.78
CA THR A 163 -9.61 1.73 -2.95
C THR A 163 -9.32 3.16 -2.49
N GLU A 164 -8.07 3.45 -2.14
CA GLU A 164 -7.62 4.82 -1.81
C GLU A 164 -7.73 5.73 -3.04
N GLY A 165 -7.30 5.24 -4.21
CA GLY A 165 -7.48 5.93 -5.49
C GLY A 165 -8.95 6.17 -5.83
N ALA A 166 -9.81 5.16 -5.67
CA ALA A 166 -11.26 5.30 -5.86
C ALA A 166 -11.90 6.28 -4.87
N GLY A 167 -11.36 6.36 -3.65
CA GLY A 167 -11.75 7.35 -2.66
C GLY A 167 -11.53 8.77 -3.17
N LEU A 168 -10.36 9.05 -3.74
CA LEU A 168 -10.08 10.34 -4.36
C LEU A 168 -10.83 10.55 -5.69
N LEU A 169 -11.08 9.50 -6.45
CA LEU A 169 -11.91 9.56 -7.66
C LEU A 169 -13.33 10.02 -7.33
N ALA A 170 -13.92 9.55 -6.23
CA ALA A 170 -15.22 10.01 -5.75
C ALA A 170 -15.21 11.48 -5.28
N VAL A 171 -14.04 12.00 -4.89
CA VAL A 171 -13.86 13.44 -4.60
C VAL A 171 -13.79 14.25 -5.90
N VAL A 172 -13.00 13.79 -6.87
CA VAL A 172 -12.84 14.46 -8.18
C VAL A 172 -14.15 14.47 -8.96
N HIS A 173 -14.87 13.35 -8.98
CA HIS A 173 -16.16 13.18 -9.64
C HIS A 173 -17.31 13.24 -8.64
N ALA A 174 -17.28 14.21 -7.73
CA ALA A 174 -18.35 14.41 -6.77
C ALA A 174 -19.71 14.53 -7.49
N GLY A 175 -20.65 13.64 -7.15
CA GLY A 175 -21.98 13.60 -7.76
C GLY A 175 -22.11 12.65 -8.94
N ALA A 176 -21.02 12.05 -9.42
CA ALA A 176 -21.08 10.98 -10.39
C ALA A 176 -21.41 9.63 -9.71
N PRO A 177 -22.57 8.99 -9.99
CA PRO A 177 -22.96 7.75 -9.31
C PRO A 177 -21.98 6.61 -9.54
N TRP A 178 -21.38 6.53 -10.74
CA TRP A 178 -20.45 5.47 -11.10
C TRP A 178 -19.19 5.47 -10.21
N ALA A 179 -18.66 6.63 -9.82
CA ALA A 179 -17.50 6.72 -8.93
C ALA A 179 -17.82 6.17 -7.53
N SER A 180 -19.04 6.43 -7.05
CA SER A 180 -19.54 5.89 -5.78
C SER A 180 -19.71 4.36 -5.83
N VAL A 181 -20.23 3.83 -6.94
CA VAL A 181 -20.37 2.39 -7.15
C VAL A 181 -19.02 1.68 -7.21
N VAL A 182 -18.04 2.26 -7.91
CA VAL A 182 -16.67 1.73 -7.98
C VAL A 182 -16.03 1.69 -6.59
N LEU A 183 -16.14 2.78 -5.82
CA LEU A 183 -15.61 2.81 -4.46
C LEU A 183 -16.31 1.80 -3.55
N LEU A 184 -17.64 1.67 -3.64
CA LEU A 184 -18.40 0.71 -2.85
C LEU A 184 -17.96 -0.74 -3.14
N ALA A 185 -17.79 -1.09 -4.42
CA ALA A 185 -17.30 -2.40 -4.82
C ALA A 185 -15.89 -2.67 -4.27
N LEU A 186 -14.97 -1.70 -4.39
CA LEU A 186 -13.61 -1.83 -3.89
C LEU A 186 -13.54 -1.91 -2.36
N LEU A 187 -14.43 -1.24 -1.62
CA LEU A 187 -14.55 -1.42 -0.17
C LEU A 187 -14.89 -2.86 0.20
N LEU A 188 -15.86 -3.48 -0.49
CA LEU A 188 -16.23 -4.88 -0.23
C LEU A 188 -15.05 -5.82 -0.49
N VAL A 189 -14.35 -5.65 -1.62
CA VAL A 189 -13.18 -6.44 -1.95
C VAL A 189 -12.07 -6.21 -0.92
N ARG A 190 -11.80 -4.95 -0.52
CA ARG A 190 -10.78 -4.58 0.48
C ARG A 190 -11.05 -5.24 1.84
N ALA A 191 -12.30 -5.26 2.27
CA ALA A 191 -12.71 -5.94 3.50
C ALA A 191 -12.44 -7.45 3.42
N GLY A 192 -12.81 -8.08 2.31
CA GLY A 192 -12.58 -9.51 2.07
C GLY A 192 -11.09 -9.89 2.08
N VAL A 193 -10.25 -9.15 1.33
CA VAL A 193 -8.80 -9.44 1.30
C VAL A 193 -8.11 -9.11 2.62
N TRP A 194 -8.59 -8.11 3.38
CA TRP A 194 -8.10 -7.84 4.73
C TRP A 194 -8.41 -9.01 5.67
N HIS A 195 -9.64 -9.51 5.64
CA HIS A 195 -10.05 -10.66 6.43
C HIS A 195 -9.20 -11.89 6.11
N HIS A 196 -9.06 -12.22 4.81
CA HIS A 196 -8.24 -13.33 4.35
C HIS A 196 -6.77 -13.21 4.80
N TYR A 197 -6.19 -12.00 4.72
CA TYR A 197 -4.85 -11.72 5.24
C TYR A 197 -4.76 -11.98 6.74
N ARG A 198 -5.69 -11.42 7.52
CA ARG A 198 -5.68 -11.53 8.98
C ARG A 198 -5.79 -12.98 9.47
N GLU A 199 -6.71 -13.73 8.88
CA GLU A 199 -6.88 -15.14 9.23
C GLU A 199 -5.65 -15.97 8.84
N THR A 200 -5.14 -15.78 7.62
CA THR A 200 -3.99 -16.56 7.14
C THR A 200 -2.74 -16.27 7.97
N LEU A 201 -2.53 -15.00 8.32
CA LEU A 201 -1.44 -14.61 9.21
C LEU A 201 -1.58 -15.21 10.62
N ALA A 202 -2.80 -15.26 11.16
CA ALA A 202 -3.05 -15.89 12.46
C ALA A 202 -2.81 -17.42 12.40
N ARG A 203 -3.33 -18.10 11.37
CA ARG A 203 -3.16 -19.55 11.18
C ARG A 203 -1.70 -19.96 10.97
N ARG A 204 -0.95 -19.25 10.13
CA ARG A 204 0.47 -19.54 9.84
C ARG A 204 1.43 -19.06 10.92
N GLY A 205 0.92 -18.24 11.84
CA GLY A 205 1.67 -17.69 12.96
C GLY A 205 2.44 -16.42 12.61
N ALA A 206 2.41 -15.49 13.55
CA ALA A 206 3.23 -14.28 13.56
C ALA A 206 3.57 -13.93 15.00
N PRO A 207 4.56 -13.04 15.23
CA PRO A 207 4.83 -12.50 16.56
C PRO A 207 3.56 -11.99 17.25
N ALA A 208 3.39 -12.29 18.54
CA ALA A 208 2.18 -11.95 19.29
C ALA A 208 1.90 -10.43 19.25
N ALA A 209 2.94 -9.61 19.38
CA ALA A 209 2.85 -8.15 19.27
C ALA A 209 2.33 -7.67 17.90
N THR A 210 2.68 -8.37 16.80
CA THR A 210 2.12 -8.08 15.47
C THR A 210 0.62 -8.36 15.45
N LEU A 211 0.20 -9.53 15.94
CA LEU A 211 -1.20 -9.94 15.95
C LEU A 211 -2.06 -9.02 16.83
N GLU A 212 -1.53 -8.58 17.96
CA GLU A 212 -2.18 -7.63 18.88
C GLU A 212 -2.39 -6.26 18.23
N VAL A 213 -1.34 -5.68 17.63
CA VAL A 213 -1.41 -4.38 16.93
C VAL A 213 -2.46 -4.43 15.82
N LEU A 214 -2.42 -5.47 14.99
CA LEU A 214 -3.40 -5.65 13.93
C LEU A 214 -4.80 -5.89 14.51
N GLY A 215 -4.90 -6.64 15.61
CA GLY A 215 -6.14 -6.91 16.35
C GLY A 215 -6.84 -5.63 16.75
N ARG A 216 -6.10 -4.67 17.32
CA ARG A 216 -6.63 -3.34 17.70
C ARG A 216 -7.01 -2.48 16.49
N LEU A 217 -6.31 -2.62 15.37
CA LEU A 217 -6.60 -1.88 14.13
C LEU A 217 -7.90 -2.35 13.46
N THR A 218 -8.13 -3.67 13.43
CA THR A 218 -9.15 -4.31 12.61
C THR A 218 -10.58 -3.83 12.85
N PRO A 219 -11.13 -3.79 14.09
CA PRO A 219 -12.51 -3.38 14.28
C PRO A 219 -12.74 -1.94 13.82
N ARG A 220 -11.77 -1.04 14.07
CA ARG A 220 -11.84 0.34 13.58
C ARG A 220 -11.73 0.43 12.07
N LEU A 221 -10.88 -0.38 11.44
CA LEU A 221 -10.75 -0.42 9.99
C LEU A 221 -12.03 -0.93 9.32
N LEU A 222 -12.68 -1.95 9.87
CA LEU A 222 -13.93 -2.48 9.33
C LEU A 222 -15.11 -1.53 9.58
N ALA A 223 -15.26 -0.99 10.79
CA ALA A 223 -16.35 -0.07 11.12
C ALA A 223 -16.20 1.28 10.40
N VAL A 224 -15.08 1.97 10.59
CA VAL A 224 -14.89 3.34 10.08
C VAL A 224 -14.35 3.33 8.66
N GLY A 225 -13.50 2.38 8.30
CA GLY A 225 -12.89 2.32 6.96
C GLY A 225 -13.70 1.59 5.91
N HIS A 226 -14.79 0.89 6.27
CA HIS A 226 -15.63 0.16 5.33
C HIS A 226 -17.13 0.40 5.56
N ALA A 227 -17.67 0.05 6.73
CA ALA A 227 -19.11 0.15 6.96
C ALA A 227 -19.62 1.60 6.91
N ALA A 228 -18.94 2.53 7.59
CA ALA A 228 -19.29 3.95 7.55
C ALA A 228 -19.24 4.55 6.13
N PRO A 229 -18.14 4.46 5.35
CA PRO A 229 -18.13 4.98 3.99
C PRO A 229 -19.09 4.24 3.06
N ALA A 230 -19.33 2.94 3.23
CA ALA A 230 -20.36 2.24 2.47
C ALA A 230 -21.76 2.81 2.74
N GLY A 231 -22.11 3.04 4.01
CA GLY A 231 -23.38 3.70 4.38
C GLY A 231 -23.50 5.11 3.82
N LEU A 232 -22.42 5.90 3.89
CA LEU A 232 -22.36 7.23 3.29
C LEU A 232 -22.53 7.20 1.76
N LEU A 233 -21.97 6.21 1.06
CA LEU A 233 -22.14 6.05 -0.38
C LEU A 233 -23.57 5.67 -0.75
N VAL A 234 -24.19 4.75 -0.01
CA VAL A 234 -25.61 4.41 -0.21
C VAL A 234 -26.50 5.63 0.02
N ALA A 235 -26.23 6.41 1.08
CA ALA A 235 -26.94 7.66 1.34
C ALA A 235 -26.68 8.71 0.23
N ALA A 236 -25.45 8.83 -0.26
CA ALA A 236 -25.10 9.73 -1.36
C ALA A 236 -25.87 9.41 -2.64
N LEU A 237 -25.99 8.11 -2.97
CA LEU A 237 -26.70 7.63 -4.15
C LEU A 237 -28.22 7.80 -4.03
N THR A 238 -28.78 7.54 -2.85
CA THR A 238 -30.23 7.61 -2.61
C THR A 238 -30.74 9.04 -2.47
N LEU A 239 -30.01 9.88 -1.73
CA LEU A 239 -30.34 11.28 -1.51
C LEU A 239 -29.82 12.21 -2.62
N GLN A 240 -29.04 11.67 -3.55
CA GLN A 240 -28.35 12.43 -4.59
C GLN A 240 -27.56 13.63 -4.03
N TRP A 241 -26.87 13.41 -2.90
CA TRP A 241 -26.14 14.47 -2.19
C TRP A 241 -24.62 14.24 -2.29
N PRO A 242 -23.93 14.90 -3.24
CA PRO A 242 -22.50 14.68 -3.52
C PRO A 242 -21.54 14.80 -2.34
N PRO A 243 -21.73 15.72 -1.36
CA PRO A 243 -20.85 15.83 -0.21
C PRO A 243 -20.71 14.54 0.61
N LEU A 244 -21.73 13.67 0.63
CA LEU A 244 -21.65 12.38 1.30
C LEU A 244 -20.66 11.43 0.60
N ALA A 245 -20.62 11.44 -0.74
CA ALA A 245 -19.66 10.64 -1.50
C ALA A 245 -18.22 11.16 -1.30
N VAL A 246 -18.04 12.48 -1.24
CA VAL A 246 -16.75 13.11 -0.91
C VAL A 246 -16.28 12.68 0.48
N ALA A 247 -17.15 12.78 1.50
CA ALA A 247 -16.84 12.36 2.86
C ALA A 247 -16.50 10.87 2.93
N ALA A 248 -17.26 10.01 2.24
CA ALA A 248 -16.99 8.58 2.16
C ALA A 248 -15.62 8.29 1.53
N GLY A 249 -15.29 8.98 0.43
CA GLY A 249 -14.01 8.86 -0.27
C GLY A 249 -12.81 9.21 0.62
N LEU A 250 -12.89 10.35 1.31
CA LEU A 250 -11.84 10.80 2.24
C LEU A 250 -11.67 9.86 3.43
N VAL A 251 -12.77 9.38 4.03
CA VAL A 251 -12.73 8.41 5.14
C VAL A 251 -12.14 7.07 4.68
N ALA A 252 -12.56 6.57 3.50
CA ALA A 252 -12.07 5.33 2.93
C ALA A 252 -10.57 5.37 2.61
N ALA A 253 -10.08 6.49 2.06
CA ALA A 253 -8.66 6.71 1.78
C ALA A 253 -7.86 6.85 3.07
N GLY A 254 -8.26 7.74 3.99
CA GLY A 254 -7.56 7.97 5.26
C GLY A 254 -7.46 6.73 6.14
N CYS A 255 -8.47 5.87 6.17
CA CYS A 255 -8.41 4.59 6.88
C CYS A 255 -7.44 3.60 6.22
N GLY A 256 -7.36 3.58 4.88
CA GLY A 256 -6.36 2.81 4.13
C GLY A 256 -4.94 3.29 4.43
N TRP A 257 -4.73 4.60 4.44
CA TRP A 257 -3.45 5.22 4.80
C TRP A 257 -3.02 4.85 6.21
N ARG A 258 -3.93 4.92 7.19
CA ARG A 258 -3.64 4.50 8.56
C ARG A 258 -3.30 3.02 8.64
N ALA A 259 -3.98 2.17 7.88
CA ALA A 259 -3.70 0.73 7.87
C ALA A 259 -2.30 0.45 7.30
N LYS A 260 -1.91 1.07 6.19
CA LYS A 260 -0.55 1.02 5.64
C LYS A 260 0.50 1.53 6.64
N LEU A 261 0.26 2.68 7.27
CA LEU A 261 1.15 3.22 8.30
C LEU A 261 1.38 2.22 9.43
N VAL A 262 0.31 1.62 9.96
CA VAL A 262 0.39 0.62 11.03
C VAL A 262 1.11 -0.64 10.56
N LEU A 263 0.82 -1.14 9.35
CA LEU A 263 1.48 -2.31 8.77
C LEU A 263 2.99 -2.13 8.66
N ILE A 264 3.43 -0.97 8.18
CA ILE A 264 4.84 -0.66 7.97
C ILE A 264 5.57 -0.33 9.29
N THR A 265 4.96 0.47 10.16
CA THR A 265 5.71 1.04 11.30
C THR A 265 5.43 0.36 12.64
N ARG A 266 4.34 -0.42 12.77
CA ARG A 266 3.90 -0.94 14.08
C ARG A 266 3.65 -2.45 14.10
N ALA A 267 3.14 -3.02 13.02
CA ALA A 267 2.91 -4.46 12.89
C ALA A 267 4.09 -5.20 12.23
N ALA A 268 5.25 -4.55 12.14
CA ALA A 268 6.43 -5.03 11.42
C ALA A 268 7.47 -5.64 12.37
N GLN A 269 7.05 -6.59 13.20
CA GLN A 269 7.97 -7.32 14.07
C GLN A 269 8.86 -8.23 13.21
N THR A 270 10.14 -8.29 13.52
CA THR A 270 11.07 -9.24 12.91
C THR A 270 10.75 -10.67 13.36
N GLN A 271 11.18 -11.64 12.57
CA GLN A 271 10.98 -13.06 12.90
C GLN A 271 11.70 -13.47 14.20
N GLY A 272 12.82 -12.82 14.53
CA GLY A 272 13.78 -13.34 15.51
C GLY A 272 14.58 -14.52 14.97
N PHE A 273 15.46 -15.10 15.81
CA PHE A 273 16.21 -16.31 15.47
C PHE A 273 15.61 -17.52 16.19
N ALA A 274 15.26 -18.56 15.42
CA ALA A 274 14.91 -19.86 15.98
C ALA A 274 16.16 -20.73 15.99
N ILE A 275 16.73 -21.00 17.16
CA ILE A 275 17.79 -22.00 17.29
C ILE A 275 17.09 -23.36 17.40
N PRO A 276 17.23 -24.29 16.44
CA PRO A 276 16.46 -25.54 16.44
C PRO A 276 16.68 -26.39 17.70
N ARG A 277 17.86 -26.25 18.30
CA ARG A 277 18.32 -26.94 19.49
C ARG A 277 19.15 -26.00 20.34
N THR A 278 18.84 -25.88 21.63
CA THR A 278 19.69 -25.09 22.53
C THR A 278 21.09 -25.71 22.57
N PRO A 279 22.17 -24.93 22.27
CA PRO A 279 23.53 -25.44 22.36
C PRO A 279 23.82 -25.82 23.82
N ILE A 280 24.30 -27.05 24.03
CA ILE A 280 24.68 -27.55 25.35
C ILE A 280 26.19 -27.35 25.50
N ARG A 281 26.64 -26.77 26.62
CA ARG A 281 28.02 -26.94 27.08
C ARG A 281 28.04 -28.02 28.17
N GLY A 282 28.78 -29.11 27.97
CA GLY A 282 28.91 -30.21 28.94
C GLY A 282 27.82 -31.29 28.83
N ARG A 283 27.50 -31.97 29.95
CA ARG A 283 26.48 -33.03 30.01
C ARG A 283 25.10 -32.42 30.23
N GLY A 284 24.28 -32.33 29.19
CA GLY A 284 22.89 -31.87 29.27
C GLY A 284 22.05 -32.37 28.10
N THR A 285 20.73 -32.39 28.24
CA THR A 285 19.79 -32.77 27.18
C THR A 285 19.38 -31.56 26.35
N SER A 286 19.50 -31.66 25.02
CA SER A 286 19.13 -30.59 24.10
C SER A 286 17.61 -30.49 24.05
N ARG A 287 17.06 -29.29 24.25
CA ARG A 287 15.61 -29.05 24.16
C ARG A 287 15.30 -28.35 22.84
N THR A 288 14.13 -28.63 22.27
CA THR A 288 13.54 -27.80 21.23
C THR A 288 13.41 -26.39 21.78
N ALA A 289 13.99 -25.40 21.10
CA ALA A 289 13.91 -24.04 21.60
C ALA A 289 12.47 -23.54 21.53
N ALA A 290 11.99 -22.96 22.63
CA ALA A 290 10.79 -22.13 22.62
C ALA A 290 10.98 -21.00 21.59
N LYS A 291 9.93 -20.62 20.85
CA LYS A 291 9.90 -19.43 19.98
C LYS A 291 9.33 -18.25 20.75
N PRO A 292 10.16 -17.50 21.48
CA PRO A 292 9.65 -16.67 22.53
C PRO A 292 9.11 -15.36 21.91
N GLY A 293 7.91 -14.92 22.29
CA GLY A 293 7.22 -13.79 21.66
C GLY A 293 6.43 -14.11 20.38
N TRP A 294 6.40 -15.39 19.97
CA TRP A 294 5.43 -15.90 18.99
C TRP A 294 4.17 -16.39 19.72
N SER A 295 3.02 -16.39 19.02
CA SER A 295 1.85 -17.10 19.51
C SER A 295 2.19 -18.59 19.63
N SER A 296 1.93 -19.19 20.79
CA SER A 296 1.97 -20.64 20.95
C SER A 296 0.89 -21.23 20.05
N GLN A 297 1.28 -22.06 19.09
CA GLN A 297 0.38 -23.10 18.59
C GLN A 297 0.36 -24.24 19.60
#